data_AF-A0A229RYP6-F1
#
_entry.id   AF-A0A229RYP6-F1
#
_cell.length_a   1.000
_cell.length_b   1.000
_cell.length_c   1.000
_cell.angle_alpha   90.00
_cell.angle_beta   90.00
_cell.angle_gamma   90.00
#
_symmetry.space_group_name_H-M   'P 1'
#
loop_
_entity.id
_entity.type
_entity.pdbx_description
1 polymer ?
#
loop_
_entity_poly.entity_id
_entity_poly.type
_entity_poly.pdbx_seq_one_letter_code
_entity_poly.pdbx_strand_id
1 'polypeptide(L)'
;MLRRALASLAVLALVAGCGPDAPEPPKPADGADLAACADGLCEVSARVGAKVALPERTNVESVTVQAVDAGTVMLIAKGIGRRQGGSCSGKCEASGTGKDFKAKLWTGSELTYNDLAIKLLGVGGGAAVLKFTPQ
;
A
#
# COMPACT_ATOMS: atom_id res chain seq x y z
N MET A 1 -23.56 -4.34 66.49
CA MET A 1 -22.76 -3.17 66.05
C MET A 1 -21.49 -3.67 65.39
N LEU A 2 -21.17 -3.17 64.18
CA LEU A 2 -19.85 -3.14 63.51
C LEU A 2 -19.16 -4.51 63.24
N ARG A 3 -18.67 -4.83 62.03
CA ARG A 3 -17.78 -4.03 61.19
C ARG A 3 -17.90 -4.38 59.71
N ARG A 4 -17.76 -3.33 58.91
CA ARG A 4 -17.84 -3.24 57.45
C ARG A 4 -16.68 -3.95 56.76
N ALA A 5 -17.00 -4.52 55.60
CA ALA A 5 -16.08 -4.95 54.57
C ALA A 5 -15.23 -3.78 54.05
N LEU A 6 -13.95 -4.04 53.76
CA LEU A 6 -13.09 -3.18 52.97
C LEU A 6 -12.59 -4.00 51.79
N ALA A 7 -13.16 -3.72 50.62
CA ALA A 7 -12.70 -4.22 49.34
C ALA A 7 -11.38 -3.53 48.98
N SER A 8 -10.33 -4.31 48.73
CA SER A 8 -9.07 -3.80 48.16
C SER A 8 -9.24 -3.72 46.64
N LEU A 9 -9.34 -2.50 46.10
CA LEU A 9 -9.19 -2.25 44.67
C LEU A 9 -7.70 -2.38 44.32
N ALA A 10 -7.35 -3.43 43.59
CA ALA A 10 -6.08 -3.51 42.89
C ALA A 10 -6.17 -2.70 41.58
N VAL A 11 -5.39 -1.63 41.49
CA VAL A 11 -5.19 -0.86 40.26
C VAL A 11 -4.22 -1.64 39.38
N LEU A 12 -4.71 -2.29 38.32
CA LEU A 12 -3.86 -2.81 37.25
C LEU A 12 -3.32 -1.62 36.43
N ALA A 13 -2.04 -1.31 36.60
CA ALA A 13 -1.31 -0.46 35.67
C ALA A 13 -1.14 -1.20 34.35
N LEU A 14 -1.78 -0.71 33.28
CA LEU A 14 -1.56 -1.17 31.91
C LEU A 14 -0.16 -0.71 31.47
N VAL A 15 0.79 -1.64 31.42
CA VAL A 15 2.11 -1.39 30.85
C VAL A 15 1.92 -1.28 29.33
N ALA A 16 1.99 -0.05 28.80
CA ALA A 16 2.05 0.17 27.36
C ALA A 16 3.36 -0.45 26.85
N GLY A 17 3.25 -1.63 26.25
CA GLY A 17 4.37 -2.35 25.69
C GLY A 17 5.01 -1.53 24.56
N CYS A 18 6.19 -0.99 24.81
CA CYS A 18 7.14 -0.61 23.76
C CYS A 18 7.61 -1.91 23.11
N GLY A 19 6.84 -2.44 22.17
CA GLY A 19 7.40 -3.30 21.13
C GLY A 19 8.37 -2.46 20.29
N PRO A 20 9.43 -3.04 19.72
CA PRO A 20 10.34 -2.29 18.87
C PRO A 20 9.53 -1.56 17.79
N ASP A 21 9.63 -0.23 17.76
CA ASP A 21 9.00 0.61 16.76
C ASP A 21 9.38 0.05 15.38
N ALA A 22 8.40 -0.54 14.70
CA ALA A 22 8.59 -0.91 13.32
C ALA A 22 8.97 0.38 12.56
N PRO A 23 9.93 0.33 11.63
CA PRO A 23 10.33 1.51 10.88
C PRO A 23 9.10 2.19 10.30
N GLU A 24 8.92 3.48 10.62
CA GLU A 24 7.80 4.25 10.08
C GLU A 24 7.95 4.33 8.55
N PRO A 25 6.88 4.08 7.78
CA PRO A 25 6.96 4.19 6.34
C PRO A 25 7.31 5.64 5.94
N PRO A 26 7.97 5.83 4.78
CA PRO A 26 8.27 7.17 4.30
C PRO A 26 6.98 7.96 4.08
N LYS A 27 7.02 9.26 4.34
CA LYS A 27 5.87 10.13 4.11
C LYS A 27 5.64 10.30 2.60
N PRO A 28 4.47 9.95 2.05
CA PRO A 28 4.13 10.22 0.65
C PRO A 28 4.10 11.73 0.36
N ALA A 29 4.57 12.13 -0.82
CA ALA A 29 4.52 13.53 -1.27
C ALA A 29 3.09 14.08 -1.34
N ASP A 30 2.16 13.26 -1.82
CA ASP A 30 0.75 13.64 -2.06
C ASP A 30 -0.20 13.14 -0.95
N GLY A 31 0.34 12.62 0.16
CA GLY A 31 -0.48 12.17 1.27
C GLY A 31 -1.39 11.00 0.89
N ALA A 32 -2.69 11.13 1.14
CA ALA A 32 -3.70 10.14 0.75
C ALA A 32 -4.56 10.62 -0.45
N ASP A 33 -4.14 11.68 -1.14
CA ASP A 33 -4.86 12.24 -2.27
C ASP A 33 -4.63 11.42 -3.53
N LEU A 34 -5.48 10.42 -3.77
CA LEU A 34 -5.36 9.56 -4.95
C LEU A 34 -5.62 10.31 -6.27
N ALA A 35 -6.25 11.48 -6.22
CA ALA A 35 -6.50 12.30 -7.41
C ALA A 35 -5.23 13.02 -7.89
N ALA A 36 -4.20 13.15 -7.04
CA ALA A 36 -2.90 13.67 -7.42
C ALA A 36 -2.25 12.84 -8.55
N CYS A 37 -2.63 11.56 -8.68
CA CYS A 37 -2.13 10.65 -9.71
C CYS A 37 -2.74 10.87 -11.12
N ALA A 38 -3.47 11.97 -11.34
CA ALA A 38 -4.13 12.26 -12.61
C ALA A 38 -3.15 12.41 -13.80
N ASP A 39 -1.89 12.75 -13.55
CA ASP A 39 -0.82 12.76 -14.54
C ASP A 39 0.05 11.48 -14.49
N GLY A 40 -0.24 10.54 -13.61
CA GLY A 40 0.51 9.30 -13.42
C GLY A 40 1.84 9.47 -12.69
N LEU A 41 2.14 10.67 -12.16
CA LEU A 41 3.29 10.96 -11.33
C LEU A 41 2.84 11.41 -9.95
N CYS A 42 2.88 10.51 -8.98
CA CYS A 42 2.44 10.81 -7.61
C CYS A 42 3.11 9.86 -6.61
N GLU A 43 3.13 10.25 -5.35
CA GLU A 43 3.47 9.40 -4.20
C GLU A 43 2.33 9.45 -3.19
N VAL A 44 1.61 8.34 -3.01
CA VAL A 44 0.38 8.28 -2.20
C VAL A 44 0.41 7.15 -1.19
N SER A 45 -0.25 7.35 -0.04
CA SER A 45 -0.59 6.33 0.94
C SER A 45 -1.95 5.72 0.60
N ALA A 46 -1.94 4.45 0.19
CA ALA A 46 -3.13 3.72 -0.23
C ALA A 46 -3.43 2.55 0.72
N ARG A 47 -4.69 2.44 1.15
CA ARG A 47 -5.20 1.33 1.98
C ARG A 47 -5.88 0.28 1.11
N VAL A 48 -6.19 -0.89 1.67
CA VAL A 48 -7.00 -1.92 1.01
C VAL A 48 -8.30 -1.32 0.46
N GLY A 49 -8.62 -1.64 -0.80
CA GLY A 49 -9.77 -1.12 -1.53
C GLY A 49 -9.52 0.23 -2.23
N ALA A 50 -8.40 0.91 -1.94
CA ALA A 50 -8.04 2.13 -2.65
C ALA A 50 -7.86 1.84 -4.15
N LYS A 51 -8.50 2.66 -4.98
CA LYS A 51 -8.38 2.62 -6.44
C LYS A 51 -7.74 3.92 -6.91
N VAL A 52 -6.54 3.83 -7.48
CA VAL A 52 -5.84 4.94 -8.11
C VAL A 52 -6.23 4.96 -9.59
N ALA A 53 -6.87 6.03 -10.04
CA ALA A 53 -7.12 6.26 -11.45
C ALA A 53 -5.86 6.84 -12.10
N LEU A 54 -5.55 6.40 -13.31
CA LEU A 54 -4.33 6.81 -14.02
C LEU A 54 -4.69 7.37 -15.40
N PRO A 55 -3.85 8.25 -15.96
CA PRO A 55 -4.12 8.82 -17.27
C PRO A 55 -3.93 7.78 -18.38
N GLU A 56 -4.73 7.92 -19.44
CA GLU A 56 -4.72 7.01 -20.59
C GLU A 56 -3.33 6.81 -21.21
N ARG A 57 -2.45 7.82 -21.13
CA ARG A 57 -1.07 7.76 -21.63
C ARG A 57 -0.23 6.62 -21.05
N THR A 58 -0.58 6.14 -19.86
CA THR A 58 0.12 5.03 -19.19
C THR A 58 -0.33 3.65 -19.69
N ASN A 59 -1.38 3.59 -20.51
CA ASN A 59 -2.08 2.35 -20.88
C ASN A 59 -2.54 1.51 -19.67
N VAL A 60 -2.75 2.15 -18.52
CA VAL A 60 -3.32 1.58 -17.30
C VAL A 60 -4.52 2.43 -16.89
N GLU A 61 -5.70 1.82 -16.77
CA GLU A 61 -6.94 2.47 -16.36
C GLU A 61 -6.91 2.79 -14.86
N SER A 62 -6.46 1.82 -14.07
CA SER A 62 -6.41 1.97 -12.61
C SER A 62 -5.52 0.93 -11.94
N VAL A 63 -5.09 1.25 -10.73
CA VAL A 63 -4.42 0.33 -9.82
C VAL A 63 -5.21 0.24 -8.52
N THR A 64 -5.58 -0.98 -8.13
CA THR A 64 -6.34 -1.25 -6.90
C THR A 64 -5.45 -1.96 -5.89
N VAL A 65 -5.46 -1.49 -4.63
CA VAL A 65 -4.81 -2.17 -3.51
C VAL A 65 -5.72 -3.27 -2.99
N GLN A 66 -5.29 -4.53 -3.13
CA GLN A 66 -6.06 -5.70 -2.68
C GLN A 66 -5.74 -6.13 -1.25
N ALA A 67 -4.47 -6.05 -0.86
CA ALA A 67 -4.01 -6.42 0.47
C ALA A 67 -2.79 -5.58 0.86
N VAL A 68 -2.66 -5.31 2.16
CA VAL A 68 -1.52 -4.65 2.76
C VAL A 68 -1.12 -5.48 3.97
N ASP A 69 0.04 -6.11 3.89
CA ASP A 69 0.62 -6.94 4.95
C ASP A 69 1.97 -6.35 5.39
N ALA A 70 2.57 -6.90 6.46
CA ALA A 70 3.87 -6.44 6.94
C ALA A 70 4.94 -6.45 5.83
N GLY A 71 5.30 -5.27 5.35
CA GLY A 71 6.32 -5.06 4.32
C GLY A 71 5.91 -5.47 2.90
N THR A 72 4.64 -5.80 2.64
CA THR A 72 4.18 -6.16 1.29
C THR A 72 2.82 -5.56 0.93
N VAL A 73 2.61 -5.33 -0.36
CA VAL A 73 1.32 -4.91 -0.92
C VAL A 73 0.93 -5.82 -2.07
N MET A 74 -0.35 -6.18 -2.17
CA MET A 74 -0.92 -6.82 -3.34
C MET A 74 -1.72 -5.81 -4.15
N LEU A 75 -1.45 -5.74 -5.44
CA LEU A 75 -2.04 -4.80 -6.39
C LEU A 75 -2.76 -5.55 -7.52
N ILE A 76 -3.80 -4.93 -8.05
CA ILE A 76 -4.37 -5.25 -9.36
C ILE A 76 -4.28 -4.00 -10.22
N ALA A 77 -3.43 -4.02 -11.24
CA ALA A 77 -3.41 -3.03 -12.29
C ALA A 77 -4.34 -3.49 -13.43
N LYS A 78 -5.17 -2.58 -13.94
CA LYS A 78 -6.09 -2.85 -15.04
C LYS A 78 -5.61 -2.11 -16.29
N GLY A 79 -5.21 -2.82 -17.32
CA GLY A 79 -4.69 -2.26 -18.56
C GLY A 79 -5.76 -1.70 -19.50
N ILE A 80 -5.36 -0.74 -20.33
CA ILE A 80 -6.15 -0.20 -21.45
C ILE A 80 -5.68 -0.89 -22.74
N GLY A 81 -6.62 -1.26 -23.60
CA GLY A 81 -6.31 -1.83 -24.92
C GLY A 81 -5.80 -3.28 -24.88
N ARG A 82 -4.91 -3.63 -25.83
CA ARG A 82 -4.36 -4.98 -26.01
C ARG A 82 -2.92 -5.14 -25.53
N ARG A 83 -2.22 -4.04 -25.19
CA ARG A 83 -0.86 -4.11 -24.64
C ARG A 83 -0.92 -4.67 -23.23
N GLN A 84 -0.17 -5.73 -23.02
CA GLN A 84 0.01 -6.37 -21.74
C GLN A 84 1.46 -6.81 -21.67
N GLY A 85 2.26 -6.00 -20.99
CA GLY A 85 3.64 -6.33 -20.68
C GLY A 85 3.93 -5.79 -19.30
N GLY A 86 4.50 -6.61 -18.44
CA GLY A 86 4.93 -6.18 -17.13
C GLY A 86 6.22 -6.86 -16.76
N SER A 87 7.07 -6.14 -16.06
CA SER A 87 8.30 -6.67 -15.49
C SER A 87 8.43 -6.20 -14.06
N CYS A 88 9.27 -6.87 -13.31
CA CYS A 88 9.27 -6.74 -11.87
C CYS A 88 10.73 -6.74 -11.41
N SER A 89 11.11 -5.78 -10.59
CA SER A 89 12.47 -5.62 -10.08
C SER A 89 12.49 -5.64 -8.55
N GLY A 90 13.53 -6.26 -7.98
CA GLY A 90 13.60 -6.55 -6.55
C GLY A 90 12.85 -7.83 -6.17
N LYS A 91 12.28 -7.86 -4.98
CA LYS A 91 11.49 -9.00 -4.49
C LYS A 91 10.04 -8.75 -4.84
N CYS A 92 9.56 -9.37 -5.91
CA CYS A 92 8.17 -9.27 -6.32
C CYS A 92 7.68 -10.48 -7.12
N GLU A 93 6.36 -10.66 -7.09
CA GLU A 93 5.65 -11.69 -7.84
C GLU A 93 4.61 -11.00 -8.71
N ALA A 94 4.50 -11.40 -9.97
CA ALA A 94 3.60 -10.76 -10.91
C ALA A 94 2.99 -11.77 -11.87
N SER A 95 1.71 -11.62 -12.17
CA SER A 95 1.01 -12.45 -13.16
C SER A 95 -0.10 -11.64 -13.85
N GLY A 96 -0.24 -11.83 -15.15
CA GLY A 96 -1.27 -11.18 -15.96
C GLY A 96 -2.30 -12.18 -16.47
N THR A 97 -3.56 -11.78 -16.54
CA THR A 97 -4.62 -12.53 -17.22
C THR A 97 -5.62 -11.55 -17.83
N GLY A 98 -5.66 -11.50 -19.16
CA GLY A 98 -6.49 -10.50 -19.84
C GLY A 98 -6.10 -9.09 -19.41
N LYS A 99 -7.09 -8.22 -19.14
CA LYS A 99 -6.79 -6.82 -18.77
C LYS A 99 -6.25 -6.65 -17.35
N ASP A 100 -6.27 -7.69 -16.54
CA ASP A 100 -5.88 -7.60 -15.14
C ASP A 100 -4.45 -8.11 -14.96
N PHE A 101 -3.66 -7.32 -14.24
CA PHE A 101 -2.30 -7.65 -13.88
C PHE A 101 -2.15 -7.60 -12.36
N LYS A 102 -1.94 -8.77 -11.76
CA LYS A 102 -1.79 -8.96 -10.32
C LYS A 102 -0.32 -8.90 -9.97
N ALA A 103 0.02 -8.16 -8.91
CA ALA A 103 1.37 -8.13 -8.40
C ALA A 103 1.40 -8.12 -6.88
N LYS A 104 2.39 -8.80 -6.31
CA LYS A 104 2.78 -8.69 -4.90
C LYS A 104 4.16 -8.05 -4.85
N LEU A 105 4.25 -6.89 -4.21
CA LEU A 105 5.49 -6.13 -4.07
C LEU A 105 5.94 -6.14 -2.62
N TRP A 106 7.24 -6.29 -2.41
CA TRP A 106 7.88 -6.03 -1.12
C TRP A 106 8.45 -4.62 -1.10
N THR A 107 8.59 -4.05 0.09
CA THR A 107 9.20 -2.72 0.26
C THR A 107 10.52 -2.60 -0.51
N GLY A 108 10.66 -1.50 -1.27
CA GLY A 108 11.80 -1.22 -2.13
C GLY A 108 11.70 -1.81 -3.55
N SER A 109 10.75 -2.71 -3.80
CA SER A 109 10.55 -3.35 -5.11
C SER A 109 9.68 -2.51 -6.03
N GLU A 110 9.82 -2.76 -7.32
CA GLU A 110 9.13 -2.01 -8.36
C GLU A 110 8.49 -2.94 -9.38
N LEU A 111 7.27 -2.61 -9.76
CA LEU A 111 6.54 -3.18 -10.86
C LEU A 111 6.54 -2.20 -12.02
N THR A 112 6.78 -2.70 -13.22
CA THR A 112 6.41 -2.01 -14.45
C THR A 112 5.26 -2.76 -15.09
N TYR A 113 4.24 -2.05 -15.53
CA TYR A 113 3.12 -2.61 -16.28
C TYR A 113 2.66 -1.60 -17.33
N ASN A 114 2.74 -1.99 -18.60
CA ASN A 114 2.63 -1.09 -19.74
C ASN A 114 3.57 0.12 -19.58
N ASP A 115 3.06 1.34 -19.71
CA ASP A 115 3.87 2.58 -19.68
C ASP A 115 3.83 3.23 -18.29
N LEU A 116 3.80 2.39 -17.23
CA LEU A 116 3.74 2.80 -15.83
C LEU A 116 4.71 1.97 -14.97
N ALA A 117 5.48 2.66 -14.13
CA ALA A 117 6.20 2.09 -13.00
C ALA A 117 5.46 2.37 -11.68
N ILE A 118 5.42 1.36 -10.81
CA ILE A 118 4.83 1.41 -9.47
C ILE A 118 5.87 0.88 -8.48
N LYS A 119 6.34 1.72 -7.58
CA LYS A 119 7.29 1.34 -6.54
C LYS A 119 6.64 1.34 -5.16
N LEU A 120 6.88 0.28 -4.39
CA LEU A 120 6.49 0.25 -2.99
C LEU A 120 7.59 0.90 -2.14
N LEU A 121 7.34 2.11 -1.64
CA LEU A 121 8.28 2.84 -0.80
C LEU A 121 8.28 2.36 0.65
N GLY A 122 7.13 1.91 1.16
CA GLY A 122 7.01 1.34 2.49
C GLY A 122 5.58 0.94 2.85
N VAL A 123 5.43 0.29 4.00
CA VAL A 123 4.13 -0.13 4.54
C VAL A 123 4.09 0.20 6.03
N GLY A 124 3.01 0.81 6.49
CA GLY A 124 2.77 1.08 7.91
C GLY A 124 1.39 1.69 8.15
N GLY A 125 0.90 1.58 9.39
CA GLY A 125 -0.44 2.09 9.76
C GLY A 125 -1.60 1.48 8.96
N GLY A 126 -1.41 0.28 8.40
CA GLY A 126 -2.38 -0.39 7.52
C GLY A 126 -2.46 0.18 6.09
N ALA A 127 -1.47 0.96 5.66
CA ALA A 127 -1.40 1.54 4.33
C ALA A 127 -0.04 1.24 3.66
N ALA A 128 -0.04 1.21 2.34
CA ALA A 128 1.15 1.14 1.50
C ALA A 128 1.46 2.51 0.91
N VAL A 129 2.73 2.90 0.93
CA VAL A 129 3.21 4.13 0.29
C VAL A 129 3.73 3.77 -1.09
N LEU A 130 3.01 4.22 -2.11
CA LEU A 130 3.23 3.86 -3.51
C LEU A 130 3.70 5.09 -4.28
N LYS A 131 4.72 4.91 -5.11
CA LYS A 131 5.14 5.88 -6.12
C LYS A 131 4.73 5.40 -7.50
N PHE A 132 4.06 6.27 -8.24
CA PHE A 132 3.69 6.06 -9.63
C PHE A 132 4.55 6.94 -10.53
N THR A 133 5.02 6.41 -11.66
CA THR A 133 5.84 7.18 -12.61
C THR A 133 5.59 6.65 -14.04
N PRO A 134 5.30 7.49 -15.03
CA PRO A 134 5.20 7.05 -16.42
C PRO A 134 6.53 6.49 -16.95
N GLN A 135 6.48 5.62 -17.96
CA GLN A 135 7.67 5.04 -18.64
C GLN A 135 7.80 5.49 -20.09
#